data_AF-A0A4S2GVM1-F1
#
_entry.id   AF-A0A4S2GVM1-F1
#
_cell.length_a   1.000
_cell.length_b   1.000
_cell.length_c   1.000
_cell.angle_alpha   90.00
_cell.angle_beta   90.00
_cell.angle_gamma   90.00
#
_symmetry.space_group_name_H-M   'P 1'
#
loop_
_entity.id
_entity.type
_entity.pdbx_description
1 polymer ?
#
loop_
_entity_poly.entity_id
_entity_poly.type
_entity_poly.pdbx_seq_one_letter_code
_entity_poly.pdbx_strand_id
1 'polypeptide(L)' 'MKKQDFKVLKTADLYPFPDNPFHVVEDEMLSELAESIKEFGIVTPIITRPKEDG' A
#
# COMPACT_ATOMS: atom_id res chain seq x y z
N MET A 1 13.96 -0.19 -19.99
CA MET A 1 13.11 -0.06 -18.78
C MET A 1 13.92 0.64 -17.71
N LYS A 2 13.38 1.71 -17.09
CA LYS A 2 14.03 2.32 -15.91
C LYS A 2 14.09 1.25 -14.81
N LYS A 3 15.21 1.15 -14.08
CA LYS A 3 15.26 0.34 -12.85
C LYS A 3 14.23 0.92 -11.89
N GLN A 4 13.33 0.07 -11.40
CA GLN A 4 12.48 0.39 -10.26
C GLN A 4 13.28 0.03 -9.01
N ASP A 5 13.56 1.02 -8.18
CA ASP A 5 14.20 0.79 -6.88
C ASP A 5 13.13 0.37 -5.88
N PHE A 6 13.33 -0.79 -5.24
CA PHE A 6 12.46 -1.28 -4.17
C PHE A 6 13.02 -0.87 -2.82
N LYS A 7 12.16 -0.36 -1.95
CA LYS A 7 12.52 0.04 -0.59
C LYS A 7 11.50 -0.53 0.40
N VAL A 8 12.00 -1.09 1.50
CA VAL A 8 11.17 -1.44 2.65
C VAL A 8 10.89 -0.18 3.45
N LEU A 9 9.62 0.13 3.66
CA LEU A 9 9.14 1.27 4.45
C LEU A 9 8.34 0.76 5.65
N LYS A 10 8.33 1.52 6.75
CA LYS A 10 7.40 1.22 7.84
C LYS A 10 6.01 1.68 7.43
N THR A 11 5.00 0.88 7.70
CA THR A 11 3.60 1.24 7.43
C THR A 11 3.17 2.51 8.16
N ALA A 12 3.74 2.77 9.35
CA ALA A 12 3.50 3.98 10.13
C ALA A 12 4.03 5.27 9.48
N ASP A 13 4.95 5.17 8.52
CA ASP A 13 5.48 6.32 7.78
C ASP A 13 4.63 6.63 6.51
N LEU A 14 3.61 5.81 6.22
CA LEU A 14 2.72 5.99 5.08
C LEU A 14 1.47 6.77 5.49
N TYR A 15 1.04 7.67 4.60
CA TYR A 15 -0.15 8.48 4.79
C TYR A 15 -1.11 8.27 3.60
N PRO A 16 -2.43 8.26 3.84
CA PRO A 16 -3.40 8.19 2.76
C PRO A 16 -3.34 9.45 1.90
N PHE A 17 -3.73 9.32 0.63
CA PHE A 17 -3.92 10.47 -0.25
C PHE A 17 -5.28 11.11 0.06
N PRO A 18 -5.33 12.34 0.64
CA PRO A 18 -6.59 12.91 1.11
C PRO A 18 -7.63 13.14 -0.01
N ASP A 19 -7.16 13.47 -1.22
CA ASP A 19 -8.03 13.74 -2.38
C ASP A 19 -8.26 12.50 -3.26
N ASN A 20 -8.14 11.30 -2.71
CA ASN A 20 -8.41 10.07 -3.45
C ASN A 20 -9.93 9.96 -3.73
N PRO A 21 -10.38 9.96 -5.01
CA PRO A 21 -11.80 9.86 -5.33
C PRO A 21 -12.40 8.48 -5.05
N PHE A 22 -11.55 7.46 -4.83
CA PHE A 22 -11.97 6.11 -4.47
C PHE A 22 -11.91 5.92 -2.96
N HIS A 23 -12.95 5.30 -2.40
CA HIS A 23 -13.03 4.98 -0.98
C HIS A 23 -12.73 3.50 -0.74
N VAL A 24 -12.11 3.22 0.41
CA VAL A 24 -11.94 1.84 0.89
C VAL A 24 -13.29 1.33 1.35
N VAL A 25 -13.64 0.13 0.92
CA VAL A 25 -14.83 -0.59 1.39
C VAL A 25 -14.36 -1.70 2.32
N GLU A 26 -14.88 -1.71 3.54
CA GLU A 26 -14.61 -2.77 4.51
C GLU A 26 -15.58 -3.93 4.26
N ASP A 27 -15.21 -4.79 3.32
CA ASP A 27 -15.99 -5.97 2.93
C ASP A 27 -15.22 -7.28 3.15
N GLU A 28 -15.85 -8.38 2.75
CA GLU A 28 -15.29 -9.73 2.83
C GLU A 28 -14.02 -9.84 1.98
N MET A 29 -13.97 -9.22 0.79
CA MET A 29 -12.80 -9.26 -0.07
C MET A 29 -11.58 -8.58 0.58
N LEU A 30 -11.78 -7.45 1.27
CA LEU A 30 -10.71 -6.80 2.02
C LEU A 30 -10.18 -7.71 3.15
N SER A 31 -11.08 -8.44 3.81
CA SER A 31 -10.74 -9.37 4.89
C SER A 31 -9.94 -10.58 4.37
N GLU A 32 -10.36 -11.16 3.25
CA GLU A 32 -9.64 -12.25 2.58
C GLU A 32 -8.24 -11.83 2.12
N LEU A 33 -8.10 -10.61 1.58
CA LEU A 33 -6.81 -10.07 1.19
C LEU A 33 -5.87 -9.90 2.40
N ALA A 34 -6.39 -9.44 3.54
CA ALA A 34 -5.59 -9.27 4.75
C ALA A 34 -5.06 -10.61 5.29
N GLU A 35 -5.89 -11.66 5.32
CA GLU A 35 -5.44 -13.00 5.72
C GLU A 35 -4.44 -13.58 4.71
N SER A 36 -4.63 -13.35 3.40
CA SER A 36 -3.66 -13.75 2.38
C SER A 36 -2.29 -13.08 2.54
N ILE A 37 -2.26 -11.77 2.81
CA ILE A 37 -1.00 -11.03 3.08
C ILE A 37 -0.31 -11.57 4.33
N LYS A 38 -1.06 -11.95 5.36
CA LYS A 38 -0.51 -12.53 6.59
C LYS A 38 0.12 -13.90 6.36
N GLU A 39 -0.46 -14.72 5.49
CA GLU A 39 0.04 -16.06 5.20
C GLU A 39 1.18 -16.08 4.17
N PHE A 40 1.07 -15.28 3.11
CA PHE A 40 1.98 -15.33 1.95
C PHE A 40 2.84 -14.08 1.77
N GLY A 41 2.57 -13.00 2.51
CA GLY A 41 3.20 -11.71 2.31
C GLY A 41 2.64 -10.91 1.12
N ILE A 42 3.27 -9.77 0.85
CA ILE A 42 2.92 -8.91 -0.28
C ILE A 42 3.64 -9.40 -1.54
N VAL A 43 2.87 -9.83 -2.56
CA VAL A 43 3.42 -10.32 -3.84
C VAL A 43 3.70 -9.20 -4.84
N THR A 44 2.99 -8.08 -4.72
CA THR A 44 3.13 -6.89 -5.59
C THR A 44 3.48 -5.67 -4.74
N PRO A 45 4.64 -5.04 -4.94
CA PRO A 45 5.03 -3.84 -4.20
C PRO A 45 4.03 -2.70 -4.38
N ILE A 46 3.78 -1.96 -3.30
CA ILE A 46 2.95 -0.75 -3.34
C ILE A 46 3.70 0.42 -3.98
N ILE A 47 2.96 1.27 -4.69
CA ILE A 47 3.51 2.51 -5.27
C ILE A 47 3.29 3.64 -4.27
N THR A 48 4.36 4.36 -3.97
CA THR A 48 4.34 5.52 -3.07
C THR A 48 5.00 6.71 -3.74
N ARG A 49 4.71 7.92 -3.24
CA ARG A 49 5.44 9.14 -3.56
C ARG A 49 5.84 9.82 -2.25
N PRO A 50 6.98 10.53 -2.18
CA PRO A 50 7.30 11.39 -1.06
C PRO A 50 6.16 12.39 -0.80
N LYS A 51 5.89 12.72 0.47
CA LYS A 51 4.99 13.81 0.79
C LYS A 51 5.69 15.12 0.42
N GLU A 52 4.93 16.18 0.14
CA GLU A 52 5.53 17.49 -0.17
C GLU A 52 6.45 17.99 0.97
N ASP A 53 6.17 17.57 2.22
CA ASP A 53 6.96 17.91 3.41
C ASP A 53 7.98 16.84 3.82
N GLY A 54 8.13 15.75 3.06
CA GLY A 54 9.05 14.63 3.33
C GLY A 54 8.36 13.34 3.72
#